data_AF-A0AAE1MBD9-F1
#
_entry.id   AF-A0AAE1MBD9-F1
#
_cell.length_a   1.000
_cell.length_b   1.000
_cell.length_c   1.000
_cell.angle_alpha   90.00
_cell.angle_beta   90.00
_cell.angle_gamma   90.00
#
_symmetry.space_group_name_H-M   'P 1'
#
loop_
_entity.id
_entity.type
_entity.pdbx_description
1 polymer ?
#
loop_
_entity_poly.entity_id
_entity_poly.type
_entity_poly.pdbx_seq_one_letter_code
_entity_poly.pdbx_strand_id
1 'polypeptide(L)'
;MLADSLRYSSALAVALAIVFIVIMARITFIKLFNGSIAPPRLLPNVTDFTSLWKLFTAAPVLVTAFVCHFNVHTIDNELADSSLIQKVVRASLVLCSSVYILTASFGFLLFGESTLDDVLANFDADLGIPYGSLFNDIVRVSYALHLMLVFPVIFSSLRFYLNDLLFPSARSIDLDNVRFVLMTTGLIFSSYVAANFIPSIWDAFQFTGATATVCLGFIFPAAIALRDPNGIATKKDKVLSVVMIVLAVSSNVVAISSNINTIFNKNVDPHE
;
A
#
# COMPACT_ATOMS: atom_id res chain seq x y z
N MET A 1 -3.50 -17.64 -20.88
CA MET A 1 -2.24 -16.97 -21.32
C MET A 1 -1.93 -15.70 -20.52
N LEU A 2 -2.80 -14.66 -20.50
CA LEU A 2 -2.55 -13.48 -19.65
C LEU A 2 -2.62 -13.81 -18.15
N ALA A 3 -3.67 -14.53 -17.72
CA ALA A 3 -3.86 -14.97 -16.34
C ALA A 3 -2.72 -15.89 -15.84
N ASP A 4 -2.25 -16.82 -16.67
CA ASP A 4 -1.12 -17.70 -16.34
C ASP A 4 0.17 -16.90 -16.13
N SER A 5 0.44 -15.92 -17.00
CA SER A 5 1.61 -15.04 -16.89
C SER A 5 1.56 -14.18 -15.62
N LEU A 6 0.38 -13.65 -15.29
CA LEU A 6 0.17 -12.84 -14.08
C LEU A 6 0.35 -13.67 -12.79
N ARG A 7 -0.04 -14.95 -12.79
CA ARG A 7 0.19 -15.86 -11.66
C ARG A 7 1.67 -16.05 -11.36
N TYR A 8 2.50 -16.27 -12.38
CA TYR A 8 3.94 -16.39 -12.22
C TYR A 8 4.57 -15.06 -11.78
N SER A 9 4.13 -13.94 -12.36
CA SER A 9 4.58 -12.61 -11.97
C SER A 9 4.28 -12.31 -10.49
N SER A 10 3.07 -12.63 -10.03
CA SER A 10 2.65 -12.43 -8.64
C SER A 10 3.43 -13.32 -7.67
N ALA A 11 3.61 -14.60 -7.98
CA ALA A 11 4.39 -15.52 -7.14
C ALA A 11 5.87 -15.09 -7.04
N LEU A 12 6.46 -14.66 -8.15
CA LEU A 12 7.83 -14.15 -8.19
C LEU A 12 7.97 -12.84 -7.41
N ALA A 13 6.99 -11.93 -7.51
CA ALA A 13 6.97 -10.70 -6.74
C ALA A 13 6.95 -10.95 -5.22
N VAL A 14 6.15 -11.91 -4.75
CA VAL A 14 6.12 -12.32 -3.34
C VAL A 14 7.46 -12.92 -2.92
N ALA A 15 8.06 -13.77 -3.76
CA ALA A 15 9.39 -14.34 -3.49
C ALA A 15 10.46 -13.25 -3.33
N LEU A 16 10.45 -12.23 -4.20
CA LEU A 16 11.38 -11.09 -4.10
C LEU A 16 11.17 -10.26 -2.83
N ALA A 17 9.92 -10.10 -2.37
CA ALA A 17 9.64 -9.42 -1.11
C ALA A 17 10.21 -10.21 0.09
N ILE A 18 10.14 -11.54 0.06
CA ILE A 18 10.76 -12.40 1.08
C ILE A 18 12.29 -12.29 1.03
N VAL A 19 12.88 -12.29 -0.17
CA VAL A 19 14.33 -12.08 -0.35
C VAL A 19 14.76 -10.75 0.25
N PHE A 20 14.00 -9.68 0.02
CA PHE A 20 14.24 -8.37 0.63
C PHE A 20 14.24 -8.46 2.16
N ILE A 21 13.24 -9.09 2.78
CA ILE A 21 13.19 -9.29 4.24
C ILE A 21 14.41 -10.07 4.75
N VAL A 22 14.83 -11.12 4.04
CA VAL A 22 16.01 -11.92 4.43
C VAL A 22 17.29 -11.09 4.38
N ILE A 23 17.45 -10.25 3.35
CA ILE A 23 18.59 -9.35 3.24
C ILE A 23 18.56 -8.31 4.36
N MET A 24 17.41 -7.67 4.59
CA MET A 24 17.19 -6.74 5.71
C MET A 24 17.62 -7.37 7.03
N ALA A 25 17.06 -8.54 7.35
CA ALA A 25 17.38 -9.27 8.57
C ALA A 25 18.89 -9.55 8.70
N ARG A 26 19.53 -10.01 7.61
CA ARG A 26 20.97 -10.28 7.60
C ARG A 26 21.80 -9.03 7.89
N ILE A 27 21.49 -7.90 7.24
CA ILE A 27 22.18 -6.63 7.47
C ILE A 27 21.99 -6.18 8.92
N THR A 28 20.75 -6.25 9.43
CA THR A 28 20.44 -5.91 10.82
C THR A 28 21.22 -6.78 11.80
N PHE A 29 21.28 -8.10 11.61
CA PHE A 29 22.08 -8.97 12.48
C PHE A 29 23.58 -8.64 12.44
N ILE A 30 24.15 -8.40 11.26
CA ILE A 30 25.57 -8.01 11.12
C ILE A 30 25.86 -6.72 11.91
N LYS A 31 25.04 -5.68 11.72
CA LYS A 31 25.21 -4.42 12.47
C LYS A 31 25.00 -4.60 13.98
N LEU A 32 24.05 -5.45 14.38
CA LEU A 32 23.76 -5.74 15.78
C LEU A 32 24.96 -6.42 16.47
N PHE A 33 25.56 -7.43 15.83
CA PHE A 33 26.74 -8.11 16.35
C PHE A 33 27.98 -7.21 16.39
N ASN A 34 28.11 -6.29 15.42
CA ASN A 34 29.19 -5.31 15.39
C ASN A 34 28.99 -4.14 16.38
N GLY A 35 27.86 -4.11 17.12
CA GLY A 35 27.54 -3.03 18.06
C GLY A 35 27.34 -1.66 17.39
N SER A 36 27.11 -1.64 16.06
CA SER A 36 26.98 -0.41 15.27
C SER A 36 25.53 0.10 15.19
N ILE A 37 24.58 -0.61 15.81
CA ILE A 37 23.18 -0.17 15.91
C ILE A 37 23.02 0.68 17.16
N ALA A 38 22.65 1.95 16.97
CA ALA A 38 22.17 2.77 18.07
C ALA A 38 20.88 2.15 18.64
N PRO A 39 20.70 2.07 19.97
CA PRO A 39 19.51 1.46 20.55
C PRO A 39 18.25 2.17 20.04
N PRO A 40 17.38 1.48 19.28
CA PRO A 40 16.25 2.13 18.65
C PRO A 40 15.21 2.49 19.71
N ARG A 41 14.59 3.67 19.57
CA ARG A 41 13.53 4.10 20.48
C ARG A 41 12.26 3.33 20.14
N LEU A 42 11.94 2.33 20.97
CA LEU A 42 10.72 1.52 20.81
C LEU A 42 9.42 2.29 21.07
N LEU A 43 9.50 3.44 21.73
CA LEU A 43 8.35 4.29 22.03
C LEU A 43 8.51 5.66 21.36
N PRO A 44 7.43 6.23 20.79
CA PRO A 44 7.46 7.54 20.17
C PRO A 44 7.77 8.63 21.22
N ASN A 45 8.56 9.63 20.82
CA ASN A 45 8.85 10.77 21.67
C ASN A 45 7.65 11.72 21.67
N VAL A 46 6.72 11.52 22.62
CA VAL A 46 5.55 12.39 22.77
C VAL A 46 5.95 13.60 23.61
N THR A 47 6.48 14.63 22.96
CA THR A 47 6.79 15.91 23.60
C THR A 47 5.53 16.77 23.76
N ASP A 48 4.65 16.75 22.77
CA ASP A 48 3.47 17.64 22.68
C ASP A 48 2.25 16.95 22.05
N PHE A 49 1.08 17.55 22.22
CA PHE A 49 -0.16 17.11 21.56
C PHE A 49 -0.04 17.04 20.04
N THR A 50 0.75 17.93 19.42
CA THR A 50 1.03 17.92 17.97
C THR A 50 1.76 16.63 17.54
N SER A 51 2.66 16.12 18.38
CA SER A 51 3.38 14.86 18.11
C SER A 51 2.46 13.65 18.21
N LEU A 52 1.42 13.68 19.06
CA LEU A 52 0.37 12.67 19.08
C LEU A 52 -0.47 12.69 17.80
N TRP A 53 -0.84 13.87 17.30
CA TRP A 53 -1.60 13.99 16.05
C TRP A 53 -0.82 13.48 14.83
N LYS A 54 0.50 13.64 14.82
CA LYS A 54 1.37 13.05 13.79
C LYS A 54 1.27 11.51 13.75
N LEU A 55 1.00 10.82 14.87
CA LEU A 55 0.79 9.36 14.83
C LEU A 55 -0.45 8.98 14.02
N PHE A 56 -1.47 9.85 13.96
CA PHE A 56 -2.67 9.60 13.16
C PHE A 56 -2.44 9.72 11.65
N THR A 57 -1.33 10.31 11.18
CA THR A 57 -1.01 10.34 9.75
C THR A 57 -0.61 8.96 9.21
N ALA A 58 -0.18 8.04 10.09
CA ALA A 58 0.11 6.66 9.72
C ALA A 58 -1.16 5.81 9.48
N ALA A 59 -2.31 6.19 10.05
CA ALA A 59 -3.55 5.42 9.91
C ALA A 59 -4.03 5.32 8.44
N PRO A 60 -4.09 6.42 7.67
CA PRO A 60 -4.34 6.35 6.23
C PRO A 60 -3.37 5.46 5.46
N VAL A 61 -2.07 5.49 5.81
CA VAL A 61 -1.05 4.66 5.15
C VAL A 61 -1.29 3.17 5.44
N LEU A 62 -1.60 2.82 6.70
CA LEU A 62 -1.98 1.46 7.08
C LEU A 62 -3.24 0.98 6.37
N VAL A 63 -4.26 1.83 6.28
CA VAL A 63 -5.51 1.52 5.58
C VAL A 63 -5.23 1.26 4.09
N THR A 64 -4.39 2.09 3.45
CA THR A 64 -3.92 1.86 2.07
C THR A 64 -3.15 0.55 1.94
N ALA A 65 -2.27 0.21 2.89
CA ALA A 65 -1.49 -1.02 2.81
C ALA A 65 -2.37 -2.28 2.79
N PHE A 66 -3.52 -2.26 3.47
CA PHE A 66 -4.48 -3.38 3.49
C PHE A 66 -5.59 -3.28 2.44
N VAL A 67 -5.46 -2.39 1.45
CA VAL A 67 -6.45 -2.30 0.37
C VAL A 67 -6.31 -3.45 -0.61
N CYS A 68 -7.27 -4.37 -0.59
CA CYS A 68 -7.38 -5.42 -1.60
C CYS A 68 -8.82 -5.62 -2.10
N HIS A 69 -9.78 -4.87 -1.54
CA HIS A 69 -11.22 -5.05 -1.74
C HIS A 69 -11.65 -5.06 -3.20
N PHE A 70 -11.04 -4.22 -4.05
CA PHE A 70 -11.38 -4.16 -5.47
C PHE A 70 -11.04 -5.46 -6.20
N ASN A 71 -9.97 -6.16 -5.82
CA ASN A 71 -9.58 -7.41 -6.49
C ASN A 71 -10.35 -8.65 -5.99
N VAL A 72 -11.15 -8.56 -4.92
CA VAL A 72 -11.80 -9.73 -4.30
C VAL A 72 -12.72 -10.45 -5.29
N HIS A 73 -13.48 -9.72 -6.10
CA HIS A 73 -14.37 -10.31 -7.10
C HIS A 73 -13.61 -10.98 -8.25
N THR A 74 -12.51 -10.38 -8.71
CA THR A 74 -11.66 -10.97 -9.75
C THR A 74 -11.05 -12.28 -9.25
N ILE A 75 -10.54 -12.29 -8.01
CA ILE A 75 -10.00 -13.49 -7.38
C ILE A 75 -11.08 -14.57 -7.26
N ASP A 76 -12.27 -14.21 -6.79
CA ASP A 76 -13.40 -15.16 -6.66
C ASP A 76 -13.79 -15.79 -8.01
N ASN A 77 -13.80 -15.01 -9.09
CA ASN A 77 -14.06 -15.50 -10.45
C ASN A 77 -12.94 -16.42 -10.99
N GLU A 78 -11.71 -16.31 -10.48
CA GLU A 78 -10.59 -17.17 -10.85
C GLU A 78 -10.50 -18.45 -10.01
N LEU A 79 -11.18 -18.50 -8.85
CA LEU A 79 -11.20 -19.67 -7.99
C LEU A 79 -12.05 -20.79 -8.62
N ALA A 80 -11.54 -22.01 -8.60
CA ALA A 80 -12.31 -23.19 -8.98
C ALA A 80 -13.49 -23.46 -8.02
N ASP A 81 -13.37 -23.05 -6.76
CA ASP A 81 -14.39 -23.17 -5.73
C ASP A 81 -14.50 -21.88 -4.92
N SER A 82 -15.56 -21.11 -5.16
CA SER A 82 -15.84 -19.83 -4.49
C SER A 82 -16.00 -19.98 -2.97
N SER A 83 -16.36 -21.17 -2.46
CA SER A 83 -16.44 -21.41 -1.00
C SER A 83 -15.10 -21.22 -0.28
N LEU A 84 -13.98 -21.27 -1.02
CA LEU A 84 -12.64 -21.10 -0.48
C LEU A 84 -12.22 -19.63 -0.37
N ILE A 85 -12.97 -18.67 -0.91
CA ILE A 85 -12.56 -17.26 -0.97
C ILE A 85 -12.19 -16.70 0.40
N GLN A 86 -12.95 -17.03 1.45
CA GLN A 86 -12.67 -16.56 2.81
C GLN A 86 -11.33 -17.12 3.34
N LYS A 87 -11.00 -18.38 3.04
CA LYS A 87 -9.74 -18.99 3.45
C LYS A 87 -8.57 -18.35 2.71
N VAL A 88 -8.72 -18.10 1.40
CA VAL A 88 -7.71 -17.43 0.58
C VAL A 88 -7.47 -16.02 1.09
N VAL A 89 -8.52 -15.22 1.31
CA VAL A 89 -8.39 -13.85 1.84
C VAL A 89 -7.71 -13.85 3.20
N ARG A 90 -8.10 -14.74 4.13
CA ARG A 90 -7.49 -14.81 5.46
C ARG A 90 -6.01 -15.21 5.40
N ALA A 91 -5.65 -16.19 4.57
CA ALA A 91 -4.26 -16.59 4.39
C ALA A 91 -3.41 -15.45 3.79
N SER A 92 -3.94 -14.76 2.77
CA SER A 92 -3.30 -13.60 2.15
C SER A 92 -3.10 -12.44 3.13
N LEU A 93 -4.08 -12.17 3.99
CA LEU A 93 -3.96 -11.14 5.03
C LEU A 93 -2.88 -11.49 6.05
N VAL A 94 -2.82 -12.74 6.53
CA VAL A 94 -1.78 -13.19 7.46
C VAL A 94 -0.38 -13.06 6.83
N LEU A 95 -0.23 -13.50 5.58
CA LEU A 95 1.02 -13.37 4.84
C LEU A 95 1.42 -11.90 4.69
N CYS A 96 0.50 -11.04 4.24
CA CYS A 96 0.73 -9.61 4.05
C CYS A 96 1.11 -8.91 5.36
N SER A 97 0.36 -9.14 6.43
CA SER A 97 0.68 -8.61 7.76
C SER A 97 2.06 -9.07 8.24
N SER A 98 2.44 -10.33 8.00
CA SER A 98 3.77 -10.82 8.38
C SER A 98 4.89 -10.10 7.63
N VAL A 99 4.72 -9.86 6.33
CA VAL A 99 5.68 -9.13 5.49
C VAL A 99 5.83 -7.68 5.98
N TYR A 100 4.71 -7.00 6.29
CA TYR A 100 4.74 -5.64 6.81
C TYR A 100 5.40 -5.54 8.18
N ILE A 101 5.03 -6.42 9.12
CA ILE A 101 5.59 -6.40 10.47
C ILE A 101 7.09 -6.69 10.44
N LEU A 102 7.53 -7.70 9.67
CA LEU A 102 8.94 -8.05 9.55
C LEU A 102 9.74 -6.93 8.88
N THR A 103 9.23 -6.37 7.79
CA THR A 103 9.88 -5.24 7.09
C THR A 103 9.98 -4.02 7.99
N ALA A 104 8.90 -3.62 8.66
CA ALA A 104 8.89 -2.48 9.58
C ALA A 104 9.83 -2.70 10.76
N SER A 105 9.85 -3.92 11.32
CA SER A 105 10.74 -4.25 12.45
C SER A 105 12.21 -4.18 12.05
N PHE A 106 12.62 -4.87 10.98
CA PHE A 106 14.02 -4.85 10.55
C PHE A 106 14.45 -3.49 10.00
N GLY A 107 13.58 -2.79 9.27
CA GLY A 107 13.83 -1.44 8.77
C GLY A 107 14.06 -0.45 9.90
N PHE A 108 13.18 -0.44 10.90
CA PHE A 108 13.33 0.43 12.05
C PHE A 108 14.55 0.08 12.92
N LEU A 109 14.87 -1.21 13.09
CA LEU A 109 16.11 -1.62 13.76
C LEU A 109 17.37 -1.19 12.99
N LEU A 110 17.30 -1.14 11.66
CA LEU A 110 18.46 -0.83 10.81
C LEU A 110 18.73 0.68 10.70
N PHE A 111 17.68 1.49 10.60
CA PHE A 111 17.78 2.94 10.33
C PHE A 111 17.36 3.81 11.52
N GLY A 112 16.57 3.28 12.45
CA GLY A 112 16.07 4.00 13.63
C GLY A 112 15.35 5.29 13.23
N GLU A 113 15.74 6.39 13.88
CA GLU A 113 15.20 7.73 13.62
C GLU A 113 15.56 8.29 12.23
N SER A 114 16.54 7.69 11.54
CA SER A 114 16.93 8.10 10.17
C SER A 114 16.14 7.37 9.08
N THR A 115 15.06 6.66 9.43
CA THR A 115 14.17 6.03 8.46
C THR A 115 13.48 7.09 7.61
N LEU A 116 13.64 7.00 6.29
CA LEU A 116 13.00 7.92 5.33
C LEU A 116 11.57 7.47 5.03
N ASP A 117 10.76 8.39 4.47
CA ASP A 117 9.40 8.12 3.96
C ASP A 117 9.38 6.93 2.99
N ASP A 118 10.42 6.83 2.15
CA ASP A 118 10.73 5.64 1.36
C ASP A 118 11.97 4.95 1.96
N VAL A 119 11.75 3.84 2.66
CA VAL A 119 12.83 3.05 3.27
C VAL A 119 13.81 2.48 2.25
N LEU A 120 13.43 2.38 0.97
CA LEU A 120 14.35 1.94 -0.08
C LEU A 120 15.40 3.00 -0.39
N ALA A 121 15.06 4.29 -0.25
CA ALA A 121 16.02 5.39 -0.40
C ALA A 121 17.11 5.35 0.67
N ASN A 122 16.86 4.76 1.84
CA ASN A 122 17.90 4.53 2.84
C ASN A 122 19.03 3.60 2.35
N PHE A 123 18.78 2.77 1.34
CA PHE A 123 19.79 1.89 0.73
C PHE A 123 20.65 2.59 -0.33
N ASP A 124 20.39 3.85 -0.66
CA ASP A 124 21.29 4.63 -1.52
C ASP A 124 22.52 5.14 -0.74
N ALA A 125 22.45 5.17 0.59
CA ALA A 125 23.55 5.56 1.46
C ALA A 125 24.44 4.36 1.82
N ASP A 126 25.70 4.63 2.18
CA ASP A 126 26.61 3.59 2.68
C ASP A 126 26.12 3.08 4.05
N LEU A 127 25.91 1.76 4.12
CA LEU A 127 25.46 1.10 5.34
C LEU A 127 26.58 0.95 6.38
N GLY A 128 27.85 1.19 6.04
CA GLY A 128 28.97 1.09 6.98
C GLY A 128 29.26 -0.34 7.43
N ILE A 129 28.89 -1.33 6.61
CA ILE A 129 29.17 -2.75 6.84
C ILE A 129 30.07 -3.32 5.73
N PRO A 130 30.85 -4.38 6.01
CA PRO A 130 31.58 -5.07 4.96
C PRO A 130 30.62 -5.58 3.87
N TYR A 131 30.97 -5.33 2.61
CA TYR A 131 30.13 -5.62 1.44
C TYR A 131 28.80 -4.83 1.39
N GLY A 132 28.71 -3.68 2.09
CA GLY A 132 27.50 -2.84 2.13
C GLY A 132 27.00 -2.41 0.75
N SER A 133 27.91 -1.99 -0.14
CA SER A 133 27.56 -1.62 -1.52
C SER A 133 26.92 -2.76 -2.31
N LEU A 134 27.43 -3.99 -2.16
CA LEU A 134 26.86 -5.17 -2.80
C LEU A 134 25.45 -5.46 -2.28
N PHE A 135 25.22 -5.35 -0.96
CA PHE A 135 23.88 -5.52 -0.40
C PHE A 135 22.91 -4.44 -0.90
N ASN A 136 23.36 -3.18 -0.95
CA ASN A 136 22.58 -2.07 -1.49
C ASN A 136 22.20 -2.35 -2.95
N ASP A 137 23.14 -2.74 -3.80
CA ASP A 137 22.87 -3.05 -5.20
C ASP A 137 21.90 -4.23 -5.37
N ILE A 138 22.02 -5.28 -4.55
CA ILE A 138 21.09 -6.41 -4.57
C ILE A 138 19.68 -5.95 -4.15
N VAL A 139 19.55 -5.18 -3.07
CA VAL A 139 18.27 -4.61 -2.65
C VAL A 139 17.67 -3.78 -3.79
N ARG A 140 18.49 -2.94 -4.43
CA ARG A 140 18.07 -2.06 -5.53
C ARG A 140 17.54 -2.78 -6.74
N VAL A 141 18.31 -3.76 -7.23
CA VAL A 141 17.89 -4.60 -8.36
C VAL A 141 16.66 -5.43 -7.97
N SER A 142 16.62 -5.98 -6.76
CA SER A 142 15.51 -6.80 -6.29
C SER A 142 14.20 -6.01 -6.21
N TYR A 143 14.21 -4.80 -5.65
CA TYR A 143 12.99 -4.00 -5.58
C TYR A 143 12.60 -3.44 -6.95
N ALA A 144 13.55 -3.07 -7.81
CA ALA A 144 13.24 -2.61 -9.16
C ALA A 144 12.53 -3.72 -9.95
N LEU A 145 13.04 -4.96 -9.83
CA LEU A 145 12.40 -6.14 -10.41
C LEU A 145 11.03 -6.43 -9.79
N HIS A 146 10.90 -6.30 -8.46
CA HIS A 146 9.62 -6.46 -7.77
C HIS A 146 8.58 -5.46 -8.30
N LEU A 147 8.91 -4.17 -8.38
CA LEU A 147 8.02 -3.13 -8.91
C LEU A 147 7.66 -3.37 -10.38
N MET A 148 8.63 -3.80 -11.19
CA MET A 148 8.39 -4.17 -12.60
C MET A 148 7.39 -5.33 -12.74
N LEU A 149 7.39 -6.29 -11.83
CA LEU A 149 6.49 -7.45 -11.84
C LEU A 149 5.09 -7.13 -11.27
N VAL A 150 5.02 -6.25 -10.26
CA VAL A 150 3.76 -5.86 -9.61
C VAL A 150 3.00 -4.84 -10.46
N PHE A 151 3.70 -3.93 -11.14
CA PHE A 151 3.07 -2.87 -11.92
C PHE A 151 2.04 -3.39 -12.93
N PRO A 152 2.34 -4.38 -13.81
CA PRO A 152 1.36 -4.92 -14.76
C PRO A 152 0.13 -5.53 -14.08
N VAL A 153 0.30 -6.15 -12.90
CA VAL A 153 -0.79 -6.79 -12.16
C VAL A 153 -1.80 -5.74 -11.73
N ILE A 154 -1.35 -4.68 -11.05
CA ILE A 154 -2.22 -3.58 -10.59
C ILE A 154 -2.83 -2.84 -11.80
N PHE A 155 -2.02 -2.59 -12.82
CA PHE A 155 -2.44 -1.84 -13.99
C PHE A 155 -3.50 -2.58 -14.82
N SER A 156 -3.45 -3.91 -14.83
CA SER A 156 -4.46 -4.74 -15.49
C SER A 156 -5.85 -4.58 -14.85
N SER A 157 -5.93 -4.58 -13.51
CA SER A 157 -7.16 -4.29 -12.76
C SER A 157 -7.66 -2.88 -13.04
N LEU A 158 -6.79 -1.87 -12.96
CA LEU A 158 -7.16 -0.47 -13.23
C LEU A 158 -7.76 -0.30 -14.63
N ARG A 159 -7.09 -0.89 -15.64
CA ARG A 159 -7.58 -0.86 -17.02
C ARG A 159 -8.92 -1.57 -17.15
N PHE A 160 -9.11 -2.72 -16.51
CA PHE A 160 -10.40 -3.41 -16.53
C PHE A 160 -11.54 -2.53 -16.01
N TYR A 161 -11.38 -1.91 -14.84
CA TYR A 161 -12.43 -1.05 -14.26
C TYR A 161 -12.71 0.21 -15.06
N LEU A 162 -11.66 0.88 -15.55
CA LEU A 162 -11.86 2.08 -16.38
C LEU A 162 -12.51 1.72 -17.72
N ASN A 163 -12.24 0.53 -18.24
CA ASN A 163 -12.79 0.07 -19.50
C ASN A 163 -14.29 -0.18 -19.37
N ASP A 164 -14.69 -0.83 -18.28
CA ASP A 164 -16.07 -1.09 -17.91
C ASP A 164 -16.84 0.21 -17.63
N LEU A 165 -16.20 1.16 -16.95
CA LEU A 165 -16.76 2.49 -16.67
C LEU A 165 -17.01 3.30 -17.96
N LEU A 166 -16.04 3.33 -18.87
CA LEU A 166 -16.11 4.16 -20.09
C LEU A 166 -16.95 3.53 -21.20
N PHE A 167 -16.99 2.19 -21.29
CA PHE A 167 -17.81 1.52 -22.30
C PHE A 167 -18.46 0.25 -21.74
N PRO A 168 -19.56 0.40 -20.98
CA PRO A 168 -20.27 -0.71 -20.33
C PRO A 168 -20.84 -1.75 -21.31
N SER A 169 -21.19 -1.31 -22.52
CA SER A 169 -21.84 -2.16 -23.55
C SER A 169 -20.89 -2.64 -24.64
N ALA A 170 -19.59 -2.37 -24.52
CA ALA A 170 -18.63 -2.70 -25.56
C ALA A 170 -18.10 -4.13 -25.43
N ARG A 171 -17.62 -4.68 -26.55
CA ARG A 171 -17.00 -6.01 -26.59
C ARG A 171 -15.76 -6.07 -25.68
N SER A 172 -15.38 -7.29 -25.28
CA SER A 172 -14.20 -7.52 -24.43
C SER A 172 -12.97 -6.80 -24.98
N ILE A 173 -12.23 -6.12 -24.11
CA ILE A 173 -11.08 -5.27 -24.46
C ILE A 173 -10.01 -6.03 -25.26
N ASP A 174 -9.90 -7.34 -25.04
CA ASP A 174 -8.93 -8.22 -25.70
C ASP A 174 -9.20 -8.41 -27.20
N LEU A 175 -10.38 -8.04 -27.70
CA LEU A 175 -10.73 -8.11 -29.12
C LEU A 175 -10.47 -6.79 -29.87
N ASP A 176 -10.24 -5.68 -29.15
CA ASP A 176 -10.06 -4.35 -29.73
C ASP A 176 -8.66 -3.80 -29.40
N ASN A 177 -7.71 -4.12 -30.27
CA ASN A 177 -6.31 -3.72 -30.13
C ASN A 177 -6.12 -2.21 -30.07
N VAL A 178 -6.93 -1.43 -30.78
CA VAL A 178 -6.79 0.04 -30.82
C VAL A 178 -7.22 0.62 -29.48
N ARG A 179 -8.37 0.19 -28.96
CA ARG A 179 -8.86 0.60 -27.64
C ARG A 179 -7.90 0.17 -26.54
N PHE A 180 -7.37 -1.05 -26.60
CA PHE A 180 -6.39 -1.55 -25.66
C PHE A 180 -5.13 -0.67 -25.62
N VAL A 181 -4.55 -0.35 -26.79
CA VAL A 181 -3.33 0.47 -26.88
C VAL A 181 -3.60 1.90 -26.43
N LEU A 182 -4.70 2.53 -26.87
CA LEU A 182 -5.06 3.89 -26.48
C LEU A 182 -5.22 4.00 -24.96
N MET A 183 -5.94 3.06 -24.36
CA MET A 183 -6.21 3.05 -22.93
C MET A 183 -4.96 2.80 -22.10
N THR A 184 -4.12 1.85 -22.52
CA THR A 184 -2.86 1.55 -21.84
C THR A 184 -1.90 2.74 -21.92
N THR A 185 -1.72 3.33 -23.10
CA THR A 185 -0.86 4.50 -23.29
C THR A 185 -1.37 5.70 -22.50
N GLY A 186 -2.68 5.98 -22.53
CA GLY A 186 -3.27 7.08 -21.77
C GLY A 186 -3.07 6.94 -20.27
N LEU A 187 -3.25 5.72 -19.73
CA LEU A 187 -3.05 5.46 -18.30
C LEU A 187 -1.58 5.55 -17.88
N ILE A 188 -0.64 5.04 -18.70
CA ILE A 188 0.80 5.12 -18.40
C ILE A 188 1.24 6.58 -18.44
N PHE A 189 0.81 7.32 -19.47
CA PHE A 189 1.13 8.74 -19.60
C PHE A 189 0.58 9.55 -18.42
N SER A 190 -0.68 9.34 -18.03
CA SER A 190 -1.29 10.02 -16.88
C SER A 190 -0.56 9.68 -15.57
N SER A 191 -0.16 8.42 -15.37
CA SER A 191 0.59 7.99 -14.18
C SER A 191 1.97 8.64 -14.13
N TYR A 192 2.66 8.72 -15.28
CA TYR A 192 3.96 9.39 -15.40
C TYR A 192 3.84 10.88 -15.08
N VAL A 193 2.84 11.57 -15.63
CA VAL A 193 2.59 12.99 -15.33
C VAL A 193 2.33 13.17 -13.84
N ALA A 194 1.46 12.36 -13.22
CA ALA A 194 1.17 12.44 -11.79
C ALA A 194 2.43 12.22 -10.93
N ALA A 195 3.29 11.27 -11.28
CA ALA A 195 4.53 11.00 -10.57
C ALA A 195 5.51 12.19 -10.56
N ASN A 196 5.47 13.08 -11.56
CA ASN A 196 6.30 14.29 -11.58
C ASN A 196 5.81 15.38 -10.62
N PHE A 197 4.55 15.34 -10.17
CA PHE A 197 3.96 16.34 -9.28
C PHE A 197 3.94 15.91 -7.80
N ILE A 198 4.18 14.63 -7.51
CA ILE A 198 4.11 14.08 -6.15
C ILE A 198 5.52 14.10 -5.56
N PRO A 199 5.81 14.93 -4.55
CA PRO A 199 7.15 15.10 -4.01
C PRO A 199 7.56 13.94 -3.08
N SER A 200 6.60 13.26 -2.45
CA SER A 200 6.87 12.13 -1.55
C SER A 200 5.82 11.02 -1.73
N ILE A 201 6.28 9.78 -1.62
CA ILE A 201 5.40 8.60 -1.67
C ILE A 201 4.49 8.57 -0.43
N TRP A 202 4.97 9.07 0.72
CA TRP A 202 4.20 9.19 1.96
C TRP A 202 2.95 10.05 1.78
N ASP A 203 3.08 11.24 1.18
CA ASP A 203 1.95 12.14 0.94
C ASP A 203 0.90 11.49 0.02
N ALA A 204 1.36 10.75 -1.00
CA ALA A 204 0.47 10.01 -1.89
C ALA A 204 -0.35 8.96 -1.14
N PHE A 205 0.30 8.11 -0.32
CA PHE A 205 -0.40 7.09 0.46
C PHE A 205 -1.31 7.68 1.53
N GLN A 206 -0.91 8.79 2.16
CA GLN A 206 -1.75 9.47 3.14
C GLN A 206 -3.02 10.02 2.49
N PHE A 207 -2.89 10.66 1.33
CA PHE A 207 -4.03 11.21 0.60
C PHE A 207 -4.96 10.12 0.06
N THR A 208 -4.42 9.13 -0.65
CA THR A 208 -5.20 8.02 -1.21
C THR A 208 -5.88 7.20 -0.10
N GLY A 209 -5.18 6.99 1.02
CA GLY A 209 -5.70 6.28 2.18
C GLY A 209 -6.88 6.99 2.83
N ALA A 210 -6.74 8.28 3.10
CA ALA A 210 -7.77 9.09 3.73
C ALA A 210 -8.97 9.38 2.81
N THR A 211 -8.90 9.04 1.52
CA THR A 211 -9.97 9.33 0.56
C THR A 211 -10.51 8.04 -0.05
N ALA A 212 -9.90 7.58 -1.15
CA ALA A 212 -10.37 6.46 -1.94
C ALA A 212 -10.44 5.17 -1.12
N THR A 213 -9.40 4.86 -0.34
CA THR A 213 -9.34 3.60 0.40
C THR A 213 -10.38 3.54 1.51
N VAL A 214 -10.56 4.62 2.27
CA VAL A 214 -11.58 4.65 3.32
C VAL A 214 -13.00 4.56 2.74
N CYS A 215 -13.24 5.20 1.59
CA CYS A 215 -14.51 5.06 0.88
C CYS A 215 -14.78 3.60 0.48
N LEU A 216 -13.81 2.93 -0.14
CA LEU A 216 -13.93 1.55 -0.61
C LEU A 216 -14.00 0.53 0.53
N GLY A 217 -13.19 0.69 1.57
CA GLY A 217 -13.06 -0.28 2.66
C GLY A 217 -14.11 -0.15 3.75
N PHE A 218 -14.61 1.06 4.00
CA PHE A 218 -15.51 1.30 5.14
C PHE A 218 -16.85 1.91 4.73
N ILE A 219 -16.86 2.99 3.94
CA ILE A 219 -18.08 3.77 3.68
C ILE A 219 -19.03 3.01 2.75
N PHE A 220 -18.58 2.58 1.57
CA PHE A 220 -19.45 1.91 0.60
C PHE A 220 -19.99 0.56 1.08
N PRO A 221 -19.18 -0.34 1.67
CA PRO A 221 -19.71 -1.59 2.21
C PRO A 221 -20.77 -1.35 3.29
N ALA A 222 -20.53 -0.39 4.19
CA ALA A 222 -21.49 -0.01 5.23
C ALA A 222 -22.77 0.61 4.65
N ALA A 223 -22.66 1.47 3.63
CA ALA A 223 -23.81 2.07 2.97
C ALA A 223 -24.68 1.02 2.26
N ILE A 224 -24.05 0.03 1.61
CA ILE A 224 -24.75 -1.10 0.99
C ILE A 224 -25.47 -1.94 2.05
N ALA A 225 -24.81 -2.26 3.16
CA ALA A 225 -25.39 -3.00 4.27
C ALA A 225 -26.54 -2.25 4.98
N LEU A 226 -26.53 -0.91 4.97
CA LEU A 226 -27.63 -0.10 5.51
C LEU A 226 -28.83 -0.02 4.57
N ARG A 227 -28.59 0.07 3.26
CA ARG A 227 -29.66 0.12 2.26
C ARG A 227 -30.45 -1.18 2.23
N ASP A 228 -29.76 -2.32 2.39
CA ASP A 228 -30.30 -3.68 2.53
C ASP A 228 -31.71 -3.89 1.94
N PRO A 229 -31.86 -3.80 0.60
CA PRO A 229 -33.16 -3.91 -0.05
C PRO A 229 -33.79 -5.30 0.12
N ASN A 230 -32.97 -6.32 0.42
CA ASN A 230 -33.39 -7.71 0.56
C ASN A 230 -33.62 -8.13 2.03
N GLY A 231 -33.41 -7.24 3.00
CA GLY A 231 -33.66 -7.51 4.42
C GLY A 231 -32.71 -8.55 5.06
N ILE A 232 -31.52 -8.74 4.50
CA ILE A 232 -30.55 -9.75 4.93
C ILE A 232 -29.76 -9.26 6.16
N ALA A 233 -29.55 -7.95 6.30
CA ALA A 233 -28.69 -7.38 7.33
C ALA A 233 -29.38 -7.34 8.69
N THR A 234 -28.71 -7.89 9.70
CA THR A 234 -29.22 -7.91 11.07
C THR A 234 -29.17 -6.51 11.71
N LYS A 235 -29.90 -6.32 12.81
CA LYS A 235 -29.81 -5.06 13.59
C LYS A 235 -28.36 -4.76 14.04
N LYS A 236 -27.55 -5.80 14.31
CA LYS A 236 -26.14 -5.65 14.68
C LYS A 236 -25.31 -5.15 13.50
N ASP A 237 -25.55 -5.67 12.29
CA ASP A 237 -24.83 -5.26 11.08
C ASP A 237 -25.14 -3.81 10.71
N LYS A 238 -26.39 -3.37 10.94
CA LYS A 238 -26.78 -1.97 10.73
C LYS A 238 -26.10 -1.03 11.72
N VAL A 239 -26.06 -1.40 13.01
CA VAL A 239 -25.33 -0.61 14.02
C VAL A 239 -23.83 -0.56 13.70
N LEU A 240 -23.23 -1.70 13.34
CA LEU A 240 -21.83 -1.77 12.93
C LEU A 240 -21.56 -0.88 11.72
N SER A 241 -22.44 -0.89 10.73
CA SER A 241 -22.31 -0.07 9.52
C SER A 241 -22.36 1.43 9.83
N VAL A 242 -23.25 1.88 10.71
CA VAL A 242 -23.29 3.29 11.16
C VAL A 242 -21.99 3.65 11.87
N VAL A 243 -21.51 2.79 12.78
CA VAL A 243 -20.25 3.01 13.50
C VAL A 243 -19.07 3.10 12.54
N MET A 244 -18.99 2.21 11.54
CA MET A 244 -17.94 2.23 10.52
C MET A 244 -17.93 3.55 9.73
N ILE A 245 -19.10 4.07 9.32
CA ILE A 245 -19.19 5.34 8.59
C ILE A 245 -18.74 6.50 9.47
N VAL A 246 -19.20 6.56 10.73
CA VAL A 246 -18.83 7.64 11.66
C VAL A 246 -17.33 7.64 11.94
N LEU A 247 -16.74 6.46 12.18
CA LEU A 247 -15.30 6.31 12.38
C LEU A 247 -14.50 6.68 11.13
N ALA A 248 -14.95 6.23 9.96
CA ALA A 248 -14.33 6.56 8.68
C ALA A 248 -14.31 8.08 8.42
N VAL A 249 -15.45 8.74 8.59
CA VAL A 249 -15.57 10.19 8.36
C VAL A 249 -14.75 10.97 9.37
N SER A 250 -14.84 10.63 10.67
CA SER A 250 -14.07 11.33 11.71
C SER A 250 -12.56 11.15 11.55
N SER A 251 -12.10 9.92 11.25
CA SER A 251 -10.69 9.65 10.99
C SER A 251 -10.17 10.40 9.76
N ASN A 252 -10.97 10.51 8.70
CA ASN A 252 -10.57 11.24 7.49
C ASN A 252 -10.48 12.75 7.74
N VAL A 253 -11.42 13.32 8.50
CA VAL A 253 -11.35 14.74 8.89
C VAL A 253 -10.07 15.01 9.67
N VAL A 254 -9.76 14.17 10.67
CA VAL A 254 -8.51 14.28 11.46
C VAL A 254 -7.28 14.17 10.56
N ALA A 255 -7.23 13.17 9.68
CA ALA A 255 -6.09 12.94 8.80
C ALA A 255 -5.86 14.10 7.83
N ILE A 256 -6.92 14.63 7.22
CA ILE A 256 -6.84 15.76 6.28
C ILE A 256 -6.44 17.03 7.02
N SER A 257 -7.06 17.34 8.16
CA SER A 257 -6.70 18.50 8.98
C SER A 257 -5.25 18.45 9.47
N SER A 258 -4.78 17.27 9.89
CA SER A 258 -3.38 17.08 10.27
C SER A 258 -2.43 17.26 9.08
N ASN A 259 -2.81 16.78 7.91
CA ASN A 259 -1.98 16.92 6.71
C ASN A 259 -1.88 18.39 6.27
N ILE A 260 -3.01 19.09 6.25
CA ILE A 260 -3.08 20.53 5.95
C ILE A 260 -2.18 21.31 6.92
N ASN A 261 -2.30 21.08 8.23
CA ASN A 261 -1.48 21.76 9.23
C ASN A 261 0.03 21.49 9.03
N THR A 262 0.39 20.28 8.64
CA THR A 262 1.80 19.91 8.39
C THR A 262 2.34 20.63 7.17
N ILE A 263 1.56 20.70 6.08
CA ILE A 263 1.93 21.43 4.84
C ILE A 263 2.04 22.94 5.11
N PHE A 264 1.09 23.53 5.84
CA PHE A 264 1.13 24.95 6.16
C PHE A 264 2.31 25.31 7.05
N ASN A 265 2.63 24.51 8.07
CA ASN A 265 3.80 24.78 8.92
C ASN A 265 5.13 24.57 8.18
N LYS A 266 5.21 23.61 7.25
CA LYS A 266 6.41 23.40 6.41
C LYS A 266 6.71 24.59 5.48
N ASN A 267 5.68 25.38 5.14
CA ASN A 267 5.83 26.61 4.34
C ASN A 267 6.20 27.85 5.17
N VAL A 268 6.18 27.77 6.50
CA VAL A 268 6.46 28.91 7.40
C VAL A 268 7.93 28.93 7.86
N ASP A 269 8.62 27.79 7.92
CA ASP A 269 10.05 27.71 8.23
C ASP A 269 10.89 27.27 7.01
N PRO A 270 11.40 28.20 6.18
CA PRO A 270 12.34 27.92 5.11
C PRO A 270 13.82 27.93 5.56
N HIS A 271 14.10 27.95 6.87
CA HIS A 271 15.44 27.98 7.44
C HIS A 271 15.65 26.87 8.48
N GLU A 272 15.69 25.62 8.01
CA GLU A 272 16.44 24.53 8.67
C GLU A 272 17.16 23.69 7.61
#